data_AF-Q2XPB5-F1
#
_entry.id   AF-Q2XPB5-F1
#
_cell.length_a   1.000
_cell.length_b   1.000
_cell.length_c   1.000
_cell.angle_alpha   90.00
_cell.angle_beta   90.00
_cell.angle_gamma   90.00
#
_symmetry.space_group_name_H-M   'P 1'
#
loop_
_entity.id
_entity.type
_entity.pdbx_description
1 polymer ?
#
loop_
_entity_poly.entity_id
_entity_poly.type
_entity_poly.pdbx_seq_one_letter_code
_entity_poly.pdbx_strand_id
1 'polypeptide(L)' 'GIEFIHSYVFNKVEDIRFNSTVGRFVGYTEHGVKNAEAWNSDAGILGQEQGQLESVCKHNADLHYSAILDKT' A
#
# COMPACT_ATOMS: atom_id res chain seq x y z
N GLY A 1 3.60 4.00 -14.70
CA GLY A 1 3.92 3.04 -13.63
C GLY A 1 2.74 2.98 -12.69
N ILE A 2 2.42 1.81 -12.15
CA ILE A 2 1.37 1.62 -11.14
C ILE A 2 2.02 1.61 -9.76
N GLU A 3 1.37 2.25 -8.79
CA GLU A 3 1.83 2.33 -7.40
C GLU A 3 0.67 1.92 -6.47
N PHE A 4 0.99 1.09 -5.48
CA PHE A 4 0.09 0.77 -4.38
C PHE A 4 0.45 1.61 -3.15
N ILE A 5 -0.54 2.34 -2.62
CA ILE A 5 -0.43 3.17 -1.42
C ILE A 5 -1.57 2.80 -0.48
N HIS A 6 -1.23 2.46 0.76
CA HIS A 6 -2.19 2.18 1.82
C HIS A 6 -1.87 3.07 3.03
N SER A 7 -2.82 3.95 3.39
CA SER A 7 -2.63 4.97 4.42
C SER A 7 -3.62 4.78 5.58
N TYR A 8 -3.09 4.71 6.79
CA TYR A 8 -3.85 4.67 8.02
C TYR A 8 -3.96 6.09 8.58
N VAL A 9 -5.18 6.63 8.60
CA VAL A 9 -5.45 8.03 8.94
C VAL A 9 -6.43 8.10 10.09
N PHE A 10 -6.06 8.81 11.16
CA PHE A 10 -6.92 9.04 12.32
C PHE A 10 -7.07 10.55 12.56
N ASN A 11 -8.31 11.02 12.72
CA ASN A 11 -8.62 12.44 12.92
C ASN A 11 -7.97 13.38 11.88
N LYS A 12 -7.94 12.97 10.61
CA LYS A 12 -7.29 13.69 9.49
C LYS A 12 -5.77 13.81 9.60
N VAL A 13 -5.14 13.10 10.53
CA VAL A 13 -3.69 12.96 10.65
C VAL A 13 -3.29 11.60 10.12
N GLU A 14 -2.36 11.58 9.18
CA GLU A 14 -1.78 10.33 8.70
C GLU A 14 -0.88 9.75 9.81
N ASP A 15 -1.16 8.50 10.20
CA ASP A 15 -0.43 7.81 11.25
C ASP A 15 0.66 6.91 10.65
N ILE A 16 0.30 6.10 9.65
CA ILE A 16 1.17 5.12 9.00
C ILE A 16 0.83 5.05 7.51
N ARG A 17 1.82 4.88 6.65
CA ARG A 17 1.62 4.58 5.23
C ARG A 17 2.53 3.45 4.77
N PHE A 18 1.98 2.51 4.00
CA PHE A 18 2.77 1.68 3.09
C PHE A 18 2.77 2.31 1.70
N ASN A 19 3.94 2.37 1.08
CA ASN A 19 4.07 2.69 -0.33
C ASN A 19 4.92 1.62 -1.03
N SER A 20 4.38 1.01 -2.09
CA SER A 20 5.08 0.00 -2.90
C SER A 20 6.42 0.46 -3.49
N THR A 21 6.63 1.76 -3.75
CA THR A 21 7.94 2.28 -4.22
C THR A 21 8.99 2.28 -3.12
N VAL A 22 8.57 2.42 -1.86
CA VAL A 22 9.43 2.34 -0.67
C VAL A 22 9.55 0.90 -0.17
N GLY A 23 8.50 0.09 -0.36
CA GLY A 23 8.44 -1.33 -0.04
C GLY A 23 8.26 -1.64 1.45
N ARG A 24 7.90 -0.66 2.29
CA ARG A 24 7.70 -0.82 3.74
C ARG A 24 6.77 0.24 4.33
N PHE A 25 6.31 -0.01 5.55
CA PHE A 25 5.53 0.95 6.32
C PHE A 25 6.42 2.09 6.83
N VAL A 26 5.90 3.32 6.78
CA VAL A 26 6.50 4.55 7.32
C VAL A 26 5.49 5.17 8.28
N GLY A 27 5.91 5.41 9.52
CA GLY A 27 5.12 6.12 10.53
C GLY A 27 5.33 7.63 10.45
N TYR A 28 4.26 8.40 10.65
CA TYR A 28 4.26 9.89 10.60
C TYR A 28 3.93 10.54 11.94
N THR A 29 3.52 9.74 12.93
CA THR A 29 3.43 10.14 14.34
C THR A 29 4.37 9.28 15.18
N GLU A 30 4.65 9.68 16.42
CA GLU A 30 5.46 8.86 17.35
C GLU A 30 4.87 7.46 17.57
N HIS A 31 3.54 7.35 17.62
CA HIS A 31 2.84 6.07 17.70
C HIS A 31 2.97 5.28 16.40
N GLY A 32 2.74 5.94 15.26
CA GLY A 32 2.86 5.35 13.94
C GLY A 32 4.26 4.82 13.66
N VAL A 33 5.33 5.47 14.14
CA VAL A 33 6.72 4.99 14.00
C VAL A 33 6.90 3.63 14.69
N LYS A 34 6.44 3.49 15.94
CA LYS A 34 6.54 2.23 16.69
C LYS A 34 5.75 1.09 16.02
N ASN A 35 4.57 1.40 15.50
CA ASN A 35 3.77 0.43 14.78
C ASN A 35 4.40 0.04 13.44
N ALA A 36 4.96 1.00 12.70
CA ALA A 36 5.68 0.73 11.46
C ALA A 36 6.90 -0.17 11.70
N GLU A 37 7.67 0.05 12.78
CA GLU A 37 8.75 -0.84 13.19
C GLU A 37 8.26 -2.26 13.45
N ALA A 38 7.18 -2.41 14.23
CA ALA A 38 6.59 -3.72 14.52
C ALA A 38 6.11 -4.43 13.24
N TRP A 39 5.34 -3.76 12.38
CA TRP A 39 4.82 -4.35 11.15
C TRP A 39 5.90 -4.66 10.11
N ASN A 40 6.94 -3.83 10.03
CA ASN A 40 8.08 -4.11 9.15
C ASN A 40 8.93 -5.28 9.64
N SER A 41 8.89 -5.60 10.94
CA SER A 41 9.60 -6.76 11.51
C SER A 41 8.85 -8.09 11.32
N ASP A 42 7.54 -8.03 11.06
CA ASP A 42 6.71 -9.19 10.75
C ASP A 42 6.71 -9.44 9.24
N ALA A 43 7.41 -10.48 8.81
CA ALA A 43 7.52 -10.84 7.39
C ALA A 43 6.18 -11.23 6.75
N GLY A 44 5.21 -11.73 7.54
CA GLY A 44 3.88 -12.05 7.05
C GLY A 44 3.09 -10.79 6.71
N ILE A 45 3.08 -9.82 7.63
CA ILE A 45 2.39 -8.53 7.43
C ILE A 45 3.05 -7.75 6.29
N LEU A 46 4.37 -7.57 6.33
CA LEU A 46 5.08 -6.80 5.31
C LEU A 46 4.99 -7.47 3.92
N GLY A 47 5.12 -8.79 3.86
CA GLY A 47 5.03 -9.54 2.60
C GLY A 47 3.63 -9.48 1.98
N GLN A 48 2.58 -9.58 2.80
CA GLN A 48 1.20 -9.43 2.31
C GLN A 48 0.97 -8.04 1.72
N GLU A 49 1.49 -6.99 2.36
CA GLU A 49 1.34 -5.61 1.91
C GLU A 49 2.12 -5.34 0.61
N GLN A 50 3.35 -5.84 0.52
CA GLN A 50 4.17 -5.78 -0.69
C GLN A 50 3.49 -6.48 -1.89
N GLY A 51 2.78 -7.57 -1.64
CA GLY A 51 2.06 -8.32 -2.68
C GLY A 51 0.86 -7.60 -3.29
N GLN A 52 0.30 -6.59 -2.62
CA GLN A 52 -0.92 -5.91 -3.08
C GLN A 52 -0.76 -5.17 -4.42
N LEU A 53 0.46 -4.74 -4.76
CA LEU A 53 0.74 -4.11 -6.06
C LEU A 53 0.38 -5.05 -7.23
N GLU A 54 0.78 -6.33 -7.13
CA GLU A 54 0.49 -7.32 -8.16
C GLU A 54 -0.95 -7.82 -8.07
N SER A 55 -1.37 -8.24 -6.86
CA SER A 55 -2.63 -8.96 -6.68
C SER A 55 -3.87 -8.07 -6.79
N VAL A 56 -3.75 -6.78 -6.45
CA VAL A 56 -4.88 -5.84 -6.46
C VAL A 56 -4.69 -4.78 -7.53
N CYS A 57 -3.61 -3.99 -7.48
CA CYS A 57 -3.50 -2.82 -8.34
C CYS A 57 -3.33 -3.19 -9.82
N LYS A 58 -2.32 -4.00 -10.16
CA LYS A 58 -2.08 -4.40 -11.56
C LYS A 58 -3.21 -5.27 -12.10
N HIS A 59 -3.63 -6.28 -11.35
CA HIS A 59 -4.73 -7.14 -11.74
C HIS A 59 -6.01 -6.36 -12.11
N ASN A 60 -6.45 -5.44 -11.23
CA ASN A 60 -7.66 -4.67 -11.50
C ASN A 60 -7.43 -3.58 -12.55
N ALA A 61 -6.24 -2.98 -12.61
CA ALA A 61 -5.92 -2.00 -13.66
C ALA A 61 -6.06 -2.62 -15.06
N ASP A 62 -5.54 -3.83 -15.27
CA ASP A 62 -5.64 -4.54 -16.55
C ASP A 62 -7.11 -4.80 -16.94
N LEU A 63 -7.94 -5.24 -15.98
CA LEU A 63 -9.37 -5.44 -16.19
C LEU A 63 -10.09 -4.13 -16.52
N HIS A 64 -9.80 -3.05 -15.79
CA HIS A 64 -10.43 -1.74 -16.00
C HIS A 64 -10.00 -1.10 -17.32
N TYR A 65 -8.72 -1.18 -17.68
CA TYR A 65 -8.24 -0.67 -18.96
C TYR A 65 -8.90 -1.41 -20.13
N SER A 66 -8.94 -2.73 -20.09
CA SER A 66 -9.62 -3.54 -21.11
C SER A 66 -11.12 -3.21 -21.21
N ALA A 67 -11.77 -2.97 -20.08
CA ALA A 67 -13.21 -2.74 -20.05
C ALA A 67 -13.64 -1.30 -20.41
N ILE A 68 -12.78 -0.31 -20.14
CA ILE A 68 -13.10 1.13 -20.26
C ILE A 68 -12.41 1.76 -21.46
N LEU A 69 -11.10 1.51 -21.64
CA LEU A 69 -10.29 2.20 -22.65
C LEU A 69 -10.27 1.45 -23.99
N ASP A 70 -10.25 0.12 -23.97
CA ASP A 70 -10.07 -0.71 -25.17
C ASP A 70 -11.39 -1.00 -25.92
N LYS A 71 -12.53 -0.47 -25.47
CA LYS A 71 -13.84 -0.61 -26.13
C LYS A 71 -14.10 0.43 -27.24
N THR A 72 -13.05 0.93 -27.87
CA THR A 72 -13.17 1.80 -29.06
C THR A 72 -13.07 0.96 -30.33
#